data_AF-A0A4R5ANF5-F1
#
_entry.id   AF-A0A4R5ANF5-F1
#
_cell.length_a   1.000
_cell.length_b   1.000
_cell.length_c   1.000
_cell.angle_alpha   90.00
_cell.angle_beta   90.00
_cell.angle_gamma   90.00
#
_symmetry.space_group_name_H-M   'P 1'
#
loop_
_entity.id
_entity.type
_entity.pdbx_description
1 polymer ?
#
loop_
_entity_poly.entity_id
_entity_poly.type
_entity_poly.pdbx_seq_one_letter_code
_entity_poly.pdbx_strand_id
1 'polypeptide(L)'
;MINPSASGWIDKFFAEQKFSEQNISTTTDIFYQKVRNTGFIYGHIIAFDTVNRIETKGWFKEEISKVALLNTLYDIFCLTNKEIRSEKFIEKAVSFYNQMHPQGFNILQKILPKNRLSLTLEKIIDERVQTNDSIISKNFSHLVTNALLFIDILAFRQYLIHDSIPEKYLKKIEETIVSIVTLGLNIKSNKSQYDDLLIKLFEASIRYSKFSKVSVQGFETLKLDYFTNELEKYYLIDIAGMALWSDGKIENDEIYFLHTLAEALSVSDSFVNQSISNTNDFITKHKKEIPYFNYSNPVKHFYDQTTQSVVTLISRNKNRLIKEIVQSKELMVLLAYSTRRDLDEKEKKKVKKQLLEICKTVPSLAIFLLPGGSLLLPILIKFIPTLLPTAFNENLDNE
;
A
#
# COMPACT_ATOMS: atom_id res chain seq x y z
N MET A 1 -13.59 4.56 15.03
CA MET A 1 -12.66 3.65 14.34
C MET A 1 -12.89 3.70 12.83
N ILE A 2 -11.95 4.31 12.14
CA ILE A 2 -11.85 4.35 10.68
C ILE A 2 -11.76 2.91 10.13
N ASN A 3 -12.41 2.65 9.00
CA ASN A 3 -12.33 1.38 8.28
C ASN A 3 -12.21 1.70 6.78
N PRO A 4 -11.00 1.68 6.18
CA PRO A 4 -10.78 2.08 4.78
C PRO A 4 -11.40 1.13 3.73
N SER A 5 -12.06 0.05 4.17
CA SER A 5 -12.84 -0.85 3.31
C SER A 5 -14.35 -0.62 3.41
N ALA A 6 -14.82 0.24 4.34
CA ALA A 6 -16.23 0.57 4.47
C ALA A 6 -16.55 1.88 3.74
N SER A 7 -17.73 1.98 3.14
CA SER A 7 -18.18 3.24 2.53
C SER A 7 -18.32 4.35 3.57
N GLY A 8 -17.91 5.57 3.21
CA GLY A 8 -17.98 6.76 4.08
C GLY A 8 -16.79 6.87 5.05
N TRP A 9 -15.71 6.13 4.82
CA TRP A 9 -14.52 6.17 5.65
C TRP A 9 -13.75 7.48 5.52
N ILE A 10 -13.83 8.19 4.38
CA ILE A 10 -13.17 9.50 4.21
C ILE A 10 -13.87 10.55 5.08
N ASP A 11 -15.20 10.63 5.03
CA ASP A 11 -15.98 11.56 5.88
C ASP A 11 -15.65 11.29 7.37
N LYS A 12 -15.58 10.01 7.76
CA LYS A 12 -15.25 9.59 9.11
C LYS A 12 -13.80 9.93 9.50
N PHE A 13 -12.85 9.78 8.57
CA PHE A 13 -11.46 10.14 8.78
C PHE A 13 -11.33 11.61 9.16
N PHE A 14 -11.92 12.52 8.36
CA PHE A 14 -11.87 13.96 8.66
C PHE A 14 -12.61 14.32 9.96
N ALA A 15 -13.75 13.68 10.24
CA ALA A 15 -14.49 13.89 11.48
C ALA A 15 -13.71 13.42 12.74
N GLU A 16 -12.95 12.33 12.65
CA GLU A 16 -12.13 11.82 13.75
C GLU A 16 -10.82 12.63 13.92
N GLN A 17 -10.19 13.10 12.84
CA GLN A 17 -8.90 13.80 12.90
C GLN A 17 -8.99 15.25 13.40
N LYS A 18 -10.07 15.97 13.11
CA LYS A 18 -10.27 17.37 13.59
C LYS A 18 -9.05 18.27 13.35
N PHE A 19 -8.61 18.35 12.10
CA PHE A 19 -7.45 19.17 11.71
C PHE A 19 -7.60 20.65 12.12
N SER A 20 -6.46 21.26 12.43
CA SER A 20 -6.34 22.68 12.78
C SER A 20 -5.07 23.23 12.13
N GLU A 21 -4.95 24.55 12.06
CA GLU A 21 -3.78 25.22 11.45
C GLU A 21 -2.45 24.82 12.10
N GLN A 22 -2.45 24.49 13.40
CA GLN A 22 -1.27 24.09 14.15
C GLN A 22 -0.74 22.71 13.74
N ASN A 23 -1.57 21.87 13.14
CA ASN A 23 -1.21 20.50 12.76
C ASN A 23 -0.53 20.43 11.38
N ILE A 24 -0.53 21.52 10.61
CA ILE A 24 -0.11 21.53 9.22
C ILE A 24 1.38 21.86 9.12
N SER A 25 2.08 21.13 8.24
CA SER A 25 3.49 21.40 7.93
C SER A 25 3.66 22.82 7.39
N THR A 26 4.61 23.55 7.95
CA THR A 26 4.85 24.97 7.61
C THR A 26 5.75 25.13 6.39
N THR A 27 6.64 24.15 6.14
CA THR A 27 7.61 24.16 5.04
C THR A 27 7.62 22.83 4.28
N THR A 28 8.17 22.86 3.07
CA THR A 28 8.40 21.71 2.21
C THR A 28 9.30 20.66 2.88
N ASP A 29 10.38 21.09 3.54
CA ASP A 29 11.32 20.19 4.22
C ASP A 29 10.66 19.44 5.37
N ILE A 30 9.89 20.14 6.20
CA ILE A 30 9.17 19.54 7.32
C ILE A 30 8.14 18.54 6.79
N PHE A 31 7.36 18.92 5.77
CA PHE A 31 6.41 18.01 5.13
C PHE A 31 7.12 16.74 4.63
N TYR A 32 8.20 16.90 3.87
CA TYR A 32 8.91 15.76 3.29
C TYR A 32 9.50 14.84 4.36
N GLN A 33 10.11 15.41 5.41
CA GLN A 33 10.66 14.64 6.52
C GLN A 33 9.57 13.83 7.25
N LYS A 34 8.41 14.44 7.52
CA LYS A 34 7.30 13.72 8.14
C LYS A 34 6.80 12.57 7.27
N VAL A 35 6.64 12.79 5.96
CA VAL A 35 6.23 11.75 5.00
C VAL A 35 7.28 10.66 4.85
N ARG A 36 8.58 10.99 4.93
CA ARG A 36 9.65 9.99 4.94
C ARG A 36 9.57 9.10 6.18
N ASN A 37 9.34 9.68 7.36
CA ASN A 37 9.25 8.94 8.62
C ASN A 37 8.09 7.95 8.70
N THR A 38 7.02 8.15 7.90
CA THR A 38 5.91 7.19 7.81
C THR A 38 6.23 5.98 6.94
N GLY A 39 7.33 6.02 6.19
CA GLY A 39 7.71 5.00 5.21
C GLY A 39 7.00 5.11 3.86
N PHE A 40 6.17 6.15 3.66
CA PHE A 40 5.43 6.37 2.42
C PHE A 40 6.36 6.56 1.21
N ILE A 41 7.48 7.25 1.40
CA ILE A 41 8.51 7.46 0.35
C ILE A 41 9.12 6.13 -0.13
N TYR A 42 9.29 5.17 0.78
CA TYR A 42 9.92 3.88 0.51
C TYR A 42 8.94 2.81 0.00
N GLY A 43 7.66 3.17 -0.23
CA GLY A 43 6.63 2.21 -0.64
C GLY A 43 6.26 1.19 0.45
N HIS A 44 6.67 1.42 1.70
CA HIS A 44 6.33 0.57 2.84
C HIS A 44 5.87 1.41 4.03
N ILE A 45 4.56 1.55 4.20
CA ILE A 45 4.00 2.44 5.21
C ILE A 45 3.95 1.75 6.58
N ILE A 46 4.58 2.38 7.57
CA ILE A 46 4.66 1.88 8.96
C ILE A 46 3.87 2.73 9.95
N ALA A 47 3.52 3.97 9.58
CA ALA A 47 2.82 4.92 10.44
C ALA A 47 2.05 5.95 9.61
N PHE A 48 1.29 6.82 10.28
CA PHE A 48 0.65 8.00 9.67
C PHE A 48 0.99 9.24 10.48
N ASP A 49 1.27 10.36 9.82
CA ASP A 49 1.37 11.67 10.46
C ASP A 49 -0.04 12.25 10.63
N THR A 50 -0.72 11.84 11.71
CA THR A 50 -2.14 12.15 11.96
C THR A 50 -2.29 12.81 13.32
N VAL A 51 -3.30 13.68 13.45
CA VAL A 51 -3.60 14.39 14.71
C VAL A 51 -3.98 13.41 15.80
N ASN A 52 -4.89 12.49 15.48
CA ASN A 52 -5.36 11.45 16.38
C ASN A 52 -4.84 10.10 15.90
N ARG A 53 -4.24 9.34 16.83
CA ARG A 53 -3.70 8.00 16.55
C ARG A 53 -4.78 7.09 15.94
N ILE A 54 -4.47 6.52 14.79
CA ILE A 54 -5.30 5.52 14.11
C ILE A 54 -4.82 4.12 14.49
N GLU A 55 -5.73 3.28 14.99
CA GLU A 55 -5.43 1.88 15.24
C GLU A 55 -5.54 1.07 13.94
N THR A 56 -4.42 0.48 13.52
CA THR A 56 -4.29 -0.28 12.27
C THR A 56 -4.27 -1.80 12.48
N LYS A 57 -4.49 -2.26 13.71
CA LYS A 57 -4.42 -3.70 14.03
C LYS A 57 -5.43 -4.47 13.20
N GLY A 58 -4.93 -5.46 12.44
CA GLY A 58 -5.76 -6.28 11.55
C GLY A 58 -6.20 -5.56 10.27
N TRP A 59 -5.50 -4.50 9.86
CA TRP A 59 -5.64 -3.89 8.54
C TRP A 59 -4.80 -4.62 7.49
N PHE A 60 -5.33 -4.64 6.28
CA PHE A 60 -4.60 -5.02 5.08
C PHE A 60 -3.65 -3.89 4.66
N LYS A 61 -2.61 -4.23 3.88
CA LYS A 61 -1.63 -3.24 3.41
C LYS A 61 -2.28 -2.20 2.52
N GLU A 62 -3.24 -2.61 1.70
CA GLU A 62 -4.04 -1.74 0.86
C GLU A 62 -4.76 -0.69 1.69
N GLU A 63 -5.39 -1.08 2.81
CA GLU A 63 -6.10 -0.15 3.69
C GLU A 63 -5.18 0.86 4.35
N ILE A 64 -3.97 0.43 4.76
CA ILE A 64 -2.93 1.33 5.25
C ILE A 64 -2.54 2.32 4.15
N SER A 65 -2.30 1.84 2.93
CA SER A 65 -1.97 2.69 1.78
C SER A 65 -3.06 3.69 1.42
N LYS A 66 -4.34 3.33 1.56
CA LYS A 66 -5.47 4.27 1.32
C LYS A 66 -5.43 5.46 2.28
N VAL A 67 -5.24 5.19 3.57
CA VAL A 67 -5.20 6.24 4.59
C VAL A 67 -3.95 7.10 4.44
N ALA A 68 -2.79 6.49 4.18
CA ALA A 68 -1.57 7.24 3.96
C ALA A 68 -1.69 8.16 2.73
N LEU A 69 -2.19 7.64 1.61
CA LEU A 69 -2.40 8.42 0.39
C LEU A 69 -3.35 9.60 0.66
N LEU A 70 -4.50 9.36 1.31
CA LEU A 70 -5.44 10.42 1.66
C LEU A 70 -4.80 11.48 2.55
N ASN A 71 -4.13 11.06 3.63
CA ASN A 71 -3.51 11.98 4.59
C ASN A 71 -2.44 12.84 3.91
N THR A 72 -1.54 12.23 3.15
CA THR A 72 -0.46 12.96 2.49
C THR A 72 -0.97 13.88 1.38
N LEU A 73 -2.01 13.48 0.63
CA LEU A 73 -2.70 14.37 -0.31
C LEU A 73 -3.34 15.57 0.39
N TYR A 74 -3.95 15.36 1.55
CA TYR A 74 -4.54 16.43 2.33
C TYR A 74 -3.47 17.37 2.91
N ASP A 75 -2.38 16.82 3.43
CA ASP A 75 -1.27 17.59 3.99
C ASP A 75 -0.59 18.47 2.91
N ILE A 76 -0.37 17.94 1.70
CA ILE A 76 0.21 18.73 0.60
C ILE A 76 -0.75 19.82 0.10
N PHE A 77 -2.06 19.55 0.13
CA PHE A 77 -3.09 20.55 -0.14
C PHE A 77 -3.04 21.68 0.88
N CYS A 78 -2.99 21.34 2.17
CA CYS A 78 -2.89 22.32 3.25
C CYS A 78 -1.62 23.18 3.13
N LEU A 79 -0.48 22.55 2.86
CA LEU A 79 0.80 23.24 2.68
C LEU A 79 0.77 24.20 1.49
N THR A 80 0.17 23.80 0.38
CA THR A 80 0.20 24.53 -0.90
C THR A 80 -0.83 25.64 -0.96
N ASN A 81 -2.07 25.37 -0.56
CA ASN A 81 -3.19 26.31 -0.68
C ASN A 81 -3.43 27.15 0.59
N LYS A 82 -2.77 26.81 1.71
CA LYS A 82 -3.01 27.42 3.02
C LYS A 82 -4.50 27.34 3.42
N GLU A 83 -5.10 26.18 3.16
CA GLU A 83 -6.52 25.89 3.36
C GLU A 83 -6.67 24.54 4.06
N ILE A 84 -7.64 24.43 4.99
CA ILE A 84 -7.82 23.26 5.86
C ILE A 84 -9.20 22.61 5.69
N ARG A 85 -10.09 23.19 4.89
CA ARG A 85 -11.43 22.64 4.68
C ARG A 85 -11.37 21.36 3.87
N SER A 86 -11.75 20.26 4.52
CA SER A 86 -11.79 18.93 3.90
C SER A 86 -12.67 18.88 2.64
N GLU A 87 -13.75 19.66 2.59
CA GLU A 87 -14.66 19.74 1.44
C GLU A 87 -13.95 20.30 0.21
N LYS A 88 -13.08 21.31 0.40
CA LYS A 88 -12.29 21.92 -0.67
C LYS A 88 -11.15 21.02 -1.13
N PHE A 89 -10.52 20.34 -0.19
CA PHE A 89 -9.56 19.29 -0.52
C PHE A 89 -10.20 18.20 -1.39
N ILE A 90 -11.34 17.64 -0.97
CA ILE A 90 -12.04 16.56 -1.68
C ILE A 90 -12.42 17.01 -3.09
N GLU A 91 -12.94 18.23 -3.25
CA GLU A 91 -13.24 18.83 -4.56
C GLU A 91 -12.01 18.86 -5.49
N LYS A 92 -10.90 19.40 -5.00
CA LYS A 92 -9.64 19.49 -5.77
C LYS A 92 -9.03 18.12 -6.05
N ALA A 93 -9.05 17.19 -5.10
CA ALA A 93 -8.51 15.84 -5.28
C ALA A 93 -9.29 15.05 -6.33
N VAL A 94 -10.63 15.10 -6.31
CA VAL A 94 -11.46 14.45 -7.34
C VAL A 94 -11.21 15.08 -8.71
N SER A 95 -11.12 16.41 -8.80
CA SER A 95 -10.84 17.09 -10.07
C SER A 95 -9.45 16.74 -10.62
N PHE A 96 -8.44 16.68 -9.75
CA PHE A 96 -7.09 16.25 -10.10
C PHE A 96 -7.09 14.85 -10.73
N TYR A 97 -7.70 13.87 -10.04
CA TYR A 97 -7.70 12.49 -10.52
C TYR A 97 -8.50 12.30 -11.81
N ASN A 98 -9.57 13.08 -12.01
CA ASN A 98 -10.31 13.12 -13.27
C ASN A 98 -9.44 13.64 -14.42
N GLN A 99 -8.62 14.66 -14.18
CA GLN A 99 -7.69 15.18 -15.18
C GLN A 99 -6.54 14.19 -15.47
N MET A 100 -6.09 13.47 -14.45
CA MET A 100 -5.00 12.50 -14.54
C MET A 100 -5.30 11.37 -15.54
N HIS A 101 -6.57 11.04 -15.77
CA HIS A 101 -6.98 9.93 -16.66
C HIS A 101 -8.11 10.30 -17.64
N PRO A 102 -7.82 10.94 -18.79
CA PRO A 102 -8.86 11.30 -19.75
C PRO A 102 -9.50 10.12 -20.51
N GLN A 103 -8.82 8.96 -20.63
CA GLN A 103 -9.25 7.87 -21.55
C GLN A 103 -9.22 6.43 -20.98
N GLY A 104 -9.04 6.23 -19.66
CA GLY A 104 -8.99 4.88 -19.05
C GLY A 104 -10.05 4.62 -17.97
N PHE A 105 -10.59 5.68 -17.36
CA PHE A 105 -11.58 5.60 -16.29
C PHE A 105 -12.99 5.84 -16.85
N ASN A 106 -13.52 4.88 -17.61
CA ASN A 106 -14.92 4.90 -18.07
C ASN A 106 -15.95 4.76 -16.93
N ILE A 107 -15.53 4.83 -15.66
CA ILE A 107 -16.39 4.69 -14.49
C ILE A 107 -17.07 6.03 -14.13
N LEU A 108 -16.43 7.17 -14.44
CA LEU A 108 -16.88 8.49 -13.94
C LEU A 108 -17.73 9.30 -14.92
N GLN A 109 -17.72 8.96 -16.22
CA GLN A 109 -18.47 9.75 -17.22
C GLN A 109 -19.97 9.41 -17.32
N LYS A 110 -20.45 8.30 -16.74
CA LYS A 110 -21.86 7.87 -16.95
C LYS A 110 -22.79 8.00 -15.76
N ILE A 111 -22.31 8.32 -14.56
CA ILE A 111 -23.17 8.41 -13.37
C ILE A 111 -22.65 9.53 -12.45
N LEU A 112 -22.99 10.79 -12.76
CA LEU A 112 -23.00 11.89 -11.79
C LEU A 112 -24.45 12.28 -11.39
N PRO A 113 -25.24 11.40 -10.74
CA PRO A 113 -26.18 11.84 -9.73
C PRO A 113 -25.38 12.38 -8.54
N LYS A 114 -26.06 13.11 -7.65
CA LYS A 114 -25.55 13.72 -6.40
C LYS A 114 -24.95 12.72 -5.38
N ASN A 115 -24.07 11.82 -5.78
CA ASN A 115 -23.24 11.03 -4.89
C ASN A 115 -22.17 11.97 -4.28
N ARG A 116 -21.97 11.89 -2.97
CA ARG A 116 -21.00 12.72 -2.25
C ARG A 116 -19.61 12.55 -2.86
N LEU A 117 -18.91 13.66 -3.14
CA LEU A 117 -17.56 13.66 -3.72
C LEU A 117 -16.56 12.81 -2.90
N SER A 118 -16.77 12.69 -1.58
CA SER A 118 -16.00 11.81 -0.72
C SER A 118 -16.07 10.35 -1.15
N LEU A 119 -17.27 9.82 -1.45
CA LEU A 119 -17.46 8.46 -1.95
C LEU A 119 -16.80 8.23 -3.32
N THR A 120 -16.74 9.26 -4.15
CA THR A 120 -16.01 9.21 -5.42
C THR A 120 -14.51 9.10 -5.16
N LEU A 121 -13.99 9.94 -4.26
CA LEU A 121 -12.58 9.89 -3.86
C LEU A 121 -12.20 8.54 -3.22
N GLU A 122 -13.10 7.92 -2.43
CA GLU A 122 -12.90 6.58 -1.87
C GLU A 122 -12.61 5.54 -2.95
N LYS A 123 -13.40 5.54 -4.03
CA LYS A 123 -13.23 4.61 -5.16
C LYS A 123 -11.94 4.88 -5.92
N ILE A 124 -11.63 6.15 -6.16
CA ILE A 124 -10.38 6.54 -6.83
C ILE A 124 -9.17 6.05 -6.02
N ILE A 125 -9.15 6.34 -4.71
CA ILE A 125 -8.05 5.92 -3.83
C ILE A 125 -7.95 4.39 -3.77
N ASP A 126 -9.07 3.67 -3.71
CA ASP A 126 -9.10 2.20 -3.73
C ASP A 126 -8.39 1.60 -4.95
N GLU A 127 -8.58 2.20 -6.13
CA GLU A 127 -7.94 1.76 -7.38
C GLU A 127 -6.48 2.28 -7.51
N ARG A 128 -6.16 3.44 -6.94
CA ARG A 128 -4.81 4.03 -7.03
C ARG A 128 -3.77 3.30 -6.20
N VAL A 129 -4.14 2.80 -5.01
CA VAL A 129 -3.22 2.08 -4.11
C VAL A 129 -2.82 0.70 -4.64
N GLN A 130 -3.57 0.16 -5.60
CA GLN A 130 -3.27 -1.11 -6.27
C GLN A 130 -2.21 -0.90 -7.38
N THR A 131 -1.48 -1.96 -7.72
CA THR A 131 -0.50 -1.95 -8.82
C THR A 131 -1.19 -1.96 -10.19
N ASN A 132 -0.44 -1.69 -11.27
CA ASN A 132 -0.96 -1.70 -12.63
C ASN A 132 -1.16 -3.15 -13.13
N ASP A 133 -2.25 -3.78 -12.71
CA ASP A 133 -2.58 -5.14 -13.07
C ASP A 133 -3.02 -5.23 -14.54
N SER A 134 -2.26 -5.99 -15.34
CA SER A 134 -2.92 -6.72 -16.41
C SER A 134 -2.43 -8.17 -16.53
N ILE A 135 -1.13 -8.49 -16.64
CA ILE A 135 -0.79 -9.85 -17.15
C ILE A 135 0.45 -10.53 -16.53
N ILE A 136 1.36 -9.85 -15.82
CA ILE A 136 2.68 -10.47 -15.53
C ILE A 136 2.94 -10.58 -14.03
N SER A 137 2.71 -11.81 -13.54
CA SER A 137 2.87 -12.33 -12.16
C SER A 137 1.68 -12.13 -11.22
N LYS A 138 0.63 -12.94 -11.41
CA LYS A 138 -0.47 -13.18 -10.44
C LYS A 138 -0.02 -13.52 -9.00
N ASN A 139 1.28 -13.73 -8.77
CA ASN A 139 1.86 -14.05 -7.48
C ASN A 139 2.57 -12.87 -6.80
N PHE A 140 2.81 -11.74 -7.49
CA PHE A 140 3.53 -10.58 -6.92
C PHE A 140 2.61 -9.37 -6.73
N SER A 141 1.62 -9.14 -7.60
CA SER A 141 0.70 -8.00 -7.50
C SER A 141 -0.20 -8.02 -6.26
N HIS A 142 -0.59 -9.21 -5.79
CA HIS A 142 -1.34 -9.34 -4.53
C HIS A 142 -0.48 -9.06 -3.29
N LEU A 143 0.85 -9.03 -3.40
CA LEU A 143 1.76 -8.95 -2.25
C LEU A 143 2.26 -7.53 -1.97
N VAL A 144 2.11 -6.61 -2.94
CA VAL A 144 2.69 -5.28 -2.86
C VAL A 144 1.72 -4.23 -3.40
N THR A 145 1.50 -3.17 -2.62
CA THR A 145 0.79 -1.97 -3.07
C THR A 145 1.68 -1.15 -3.99
N ASN A 146 1.10 -0.20 -4.72
CA ASN A 146 1.86 0.73 -5.54
C ASN A 146 2.95 1.44 -4.69
N ALA A 147 4.23 1.24 -5.03
CA ALA A 147 5.35 1.82 -4.29
C ALA A 147 5.65 3.27 -4.73
N LEU A 148 5.10 3.69 -5.87
CA LEU A 148 5.31 5.01 -6.46
C LEU A 148 4.15 5.98 -6.16
N LEU A 149 3.37 5.74 -5.09
CA LEU A 149 2.24 6.59 -4.72
C LEU A 149 2.64 8.04 -4.43
N PHE A 150 3.89 8.32 -4.07
CA PHE A 150 4.35 9.69 -3.89
C PHE A 150 4.37 10.50 -5.20
N ILE A 151 4.39 9.84 -6.37
CA ILE A 151 4.20 10.53 -7.66
C ILE A 151 2.83 11.24 -7.71
N ASP A 152 1.78 10.65 -7.12
CA ASP A 152 0.46 11.29 -7.02
C ASP A 152 0.53 12.58 -6.21
N ILE A 153 1.34 12.62 -5.14
CA ILE A 153 1.51 13.79 -4.28
C ILE A 153 2.24 14.90 -5.05
N LEU A 154 3.30 14.55 -5.76
CA LEU A 154 4.05 15.48 -6.60
C LEU A 154 3.16 16.07 -7.70
N ALA A 155 2.44 15.21 -8.43
CA ALA A 155 1.54 15.63 -9.50
C ALA A 155 0.35 16.44 -8.97
N PHE A 156 -0.20 16.07 -7.80
CA PHE A 156 -1.28 16.81 -7.17
C PHE A 156 -0.82 18.21 -6.78
N ARG A 157 0.38 18.36 -6.24
CA ARG A 157 0.97 19.68 -5.97
C ARG A 157 1.11 20.52 -7.24
N GLN A 158 1.58 19.95 -8.34
CA GLN A 158 1.64 20.66 -9.62
C GLN A 158 0.26 21.10 -10.09
N TYR A 159 -0.74 20.23 -9.95
CA TYR A 159 -2.14 20.57 -10.22
C TYR A 159 -2.66 21.71 -9.34
N LEU A 160 -2.32 21.73 -8.06
CA LEU A 160 -2.74 22.79 -7.14
C LEU A 160 -2.13 24.16 -7.47
N ILE A 161 -0.92 24.18 -8.05
CA ILE A 161 -0.21 25.41 -8.44
C ILE A 161 -0.69 25.93 -9.79
N HIS A 162 -0.93 25.04 -10.75
CA HIS A 162 -1.21 25.40 -12.14
C HIS A 162 -2.68 25.24 -12.55
N ASP A 163 -3.54 24.81 -11.63
CA ASP A 163 -4.92 24.34 -11.86
C ASP A 163 -5.05 23.28 -12.97
N SER A 164 -3.92 22.66 -13.33
CA SER A 164 -3.82 21.65 -14.37
C SER A 164 -2.56 20.81 -14.16
N ILE A 165 -2.61 19.53 -14.55
CA ILE A 165 -1.41 18.68 -14.56
C ILE A 165 -0.57 19.06 -15.79
N PRO A 166 0.72 19.44 -15.62
CA PRO A 166 1.56 19.78 -16.76
C PRO A 166 1.67 18.64 -17.77
N GLU A 167 1.75 18.98 -19.06
CA GLU A 167 1.72 17.98 -20.14
C GLU A 167 2.87 16.97 -19.99
N LYS A 168 2.53 15.67 -20.04
CA LYS A 168 3.46 14.54 -19.91
C LYS A 168 4.21 14.48 -18.57
N TYR A 169 3.84 15.27 -17.56
CA TYR A 169 4.52 15.31 -16.27
C TYR A 169 4.70 13.92 -15.64
N LEU A 170 3.59 13.17 -15.53
CA LEU A 170 3.56 11.83 -14.95
C LEU A 170 4.43 10.83 -15.70
N LYS A 171 4.41 10.91 -17.04
CA LYS A 171 5.26 10.06 -17.87
C LYS A 171 6.74 10.39 -17.66
N LYS A 172 7.10 11.68 -17.62
CA LYS A 172 8.48 12.13 -17.42
C LYS A 172 9.03 11.72 -16.07
N ILE A 173 8.30 11.95 -14.98
CA ILE A 173 8.78 11.57 -13.63
C ILE A 173 8.96 10.05 -13.50
N GLU A 174 8.05 9.24 -14.05
CA GLU A 174 8.24 7.78 -14.07
C GLU A 174 9.43 7.34 -14.92
N GLU A 175 9.61 7.90 -16.12
CA GLU A 175 10.77 7.60 -16.98
C GLU A 175 12.09 7.99 -16.31
N THR A 176 12.13 9.14 -15.62
CA THR A 176 13.28 9.58 -14.83
C THR A 176 13.57 8.63 -13.67
N ILE A 177 12.56 8.21 -12.91
CA ILE A 177 12.71 7.22 -11.82
C ILE A 177 13.28 5.91 -12.35
N VAL A 178 12.69 5.37 -13.42
CA VAL A 178 13.18 4.14 -14.07
C VAL A 178 14.63 4.29 -14.49
N SER A 179 15.00 5.44 -15.04
CA SER A 179 16.37 5.70 -15.51
C SER A 179 17.36 5.78 -14.36
N ILE A 180 17.02 6.51 -13.29
CA ILE A 180 17.85 6.65 -12.08
C ILE A 180 18.04 5.30 -11.39
N VAL A 181 16.97 4.54 -11.20
CA VAL A 181 17.03 3.19 -10.62
C VAL A 181 17.91 2.28 -11.48
N THR A 182 17.72 2.29 -12.81
CA THR A 182 18.54 1.48 -13.73
C THR A 182 20.02 1.86 -13.67
N LEU A 183 20.34 3.15 -13.66
CA LEU A 183 21.71 3.64 -13.53
C LEU A 183 22.32 3.21 -12.18
N GLY A 184 21.60 3.41 -11.08
CA GLY A 184 22.05 3.01 -9.74
C GLY A 184 22.36 1.51 -9.68
N LEU A 185 21.45 0.66 -10.17
CA LEU A 185 21.66 -0.80 -10.18
C LEU A 185 22.83 -1.25 -11.07
N ASN A 186 23.24 -0.46 -12.06
CA ASN A 186 24.40 -0.75 -12.90
C ASN A 186 25.74 -0.35 -12.25
N ILE A 187 25.71 0.50 -11.22
CA ILE A 187 26.90 0.92 -10.46
C ILE A 187 27.27 -0.12 -9.41
N LYS A 188 26.30 -0.91 -8.94
CA LYS A 188 26.53 -1.93 -7.91
C LYS A 188 27.54 -2.97 -8.39
N SER A 189 28.65 -3.10 -7.66
CA SER A 189 29.67 -4.13 -7.90
C SER A 189 29.08 -5.55 -7.75
N ASN A 190 28.23 -5.74 -6.74
CA ASN A 190 27.58 -7.01 -6.43
C ASN A 190 26.06 -6.84 -6.46
N LYS A 191 25.42 -7.45 -7.46
CA LYS A 191 23.95 -7.46 -7.55
C LYS A 191 23.37 -8.49 -6.59
N SER A 192 22.37 -8.08 -5.82
CA SER A 192 21.66 -8.93 -4.87
C SER A 192 20.37 -9.49 -5.47
N GLN A 193 19.81 -10.56 -4.88
CA GLN A 193 18.46 -11.03 -5.25
C GLN A 193 17.37 -9.96 -4.98
N TYR A 194 17.63 -9.00 -4.09
CA TYR A 194 16.69 -7.91 -3.79
C TYR A 194 16.60 -6.90 -4.93
N ASP A 195 17.66 -6.75 -5.72
CA ASP A 195 17.73 -5.81 -6.83
C ASP A 195 16.68 -6.18 -7.89
N ASP A 196 16.57 -7.47 -8.22
CA ASP A 196 15.56 -7.99 -9.16
C ASP A 196 14.13 -7.80 -8.64
N LEU A 197 13.92 -7.87 -7.32
CA LEU A 197 12.61 -7.69 -6.69
C LEU A 197 12.20 -6.22 -6.65
N LEU A 198 13.17 -5.32 -6.44
CA LEU A 198 12.99 -3.88 -6.49
C LEU A 198 12.70 -3.40 -7.92
N ILE A 199 13.36 -3.96 -8.94
CA ILE A 199 13.00 -3.72 -10.35
C ILE A 199 11.54 -4.13 -10.59
N LYS A 200 11.15 -5.36 -10.22
CA LYS A 200 9.76 -5.84 -10.39
C LYS A 200 8.74 -4.98 -9.68
N LEU A 201 9.08 -4.46 -8.50
CA LEU A 201 8.23 -3.54 -7.75
C LEU A 201 7.98 -2.24 -8.52
N PHE A 202 9.04 -1.64 -9.05
CA PHE A 202 8.89 -0.41 -9.84
C PHE A 202 8.17 -0.65 -11.16
N GLU A 203 8.47 -1.75 -11.86
CA GLU A 203 7.76 -2.17 -13.07
C GLU A 203 6.24 -2.34 -12.83
N ALA A 204 5.85 -2.90 -11.69
CA ALA A 204 4.44 -3.06 -11.33
C ALA A 204 3.76 -1.75 -10.88
N SER A 205 4.55 -0.75 -10.46
CA SER A 205 4.07 0.52 -9.92
C SER A 205 3.90 1.62 -10.99
N ILE A 206 4.66 1.56 -12.09
CA ILE A 206 4.55 2.52 -13.20
C ILE A 206 3.26 2.34 -14.02
N ARG A 207 2.67 3.47 -14.44
CA ARG A 207 1.38 3.49 -15.17
C ARG A 207 1.46 4.18 -16.52
N TYR A 208 2.37 5.13 -16.69
CA TYR A 208 2.49 6.00 -17.88
C TYR A 208 3.75 5.74 -18.72
N SER A 209 4.67 4.96 -18.17
CA SER A 209 5.94 4.57 -18.80
C SER A 209 6.04 3.05 -18.96
N LYS A 210 7.10 2.57 -19.62
CA LYS A 210 7.43 1.14 -19.71
C LYS A 210 8.93 0.97 -19.47
N PHE A 211 9.28 0.15 -18.49
CA PHE A 211 10.66 -0.13 -18.10
C PHE A 211 11.52 -0.59 -19.29
N SER A 212 10.97 -1.48 -20.13
CA SER A 212 11.65 -2.04 -21.31
C SER A 212 11.86 -1.07 -22.49
N LYS A 213 11.26 0.13 -22.45
CA LYS A 213 11.35 1.12 -23.54
C LYS A 213 12.33 2.26 -23.24
N VAL A 214 12.83 2.35 -22.02
CA VAL A 214 13.77 3.40 -21.64
C VAL A 214 15.18 2.95 -22.03
N SER A 215 15.66 3.43 -23.17
CA SER A 215 17.07 3.27 -23.55
C SER A 215 17.92 4.21 -22.72
N VAL A 216 18.45 3.73 -21.60
CA VAL A 216 19.35 4.50 -20.75
C VAL A 216 20.70 4.64 -21.45
N GLN A 217 20.98 5.82 -22.01
CA GLN A 217 22.22 6.10 -22.75
C GLN A 217 23.30 6.76 -21.88
N GLY A 218 22.98 7.11 -20.62
CA GLY A 218 23.92 7.67 -19.64
C GLY A 218 23.26 8.71 -18.74
N PHE A 219 23.93 9.08 -17.64
CA PHE A 219 23.45 10.07 -16.67
C PHE A 219 23.14 11.43 -17.31
N GLU A 220 23.95 11.86 -18.29
CA GLU A 220 23.79 13.12 -19.02
C GLU A 220 22.49 13.23 -19.85
N THR A 221 21.83 12.10 -20.12
CA THR A 221 20.57 12.07 -20.87
C THR A 221 19.35 12.31 -19.98
N LEU A 222 19.54 12.31 -18.65
CA LEU A 222 18.48 12.62 -17.70
C LEU A 222 18.15 14.12 -17.80
N LYS A 223 16.95 14.44 -18.27
CA LYS A 223 16.44 15.82 -18.34
C LYS A 223 15.99 16.32 -16.97
N LEU A 224 16.92 16.36 -16.01
CA LEU A 224 16.65 16.68 -14.61
C LEU A 224 16.20 18.13 -14.40
N ASP A 225 16.60 19.05 -15.28
CA ASP A 225 16.18 20.46 -15.30
C ASP A 225 14.66 20.65 -15.37
N TYR A 226 13.92 19.63 -15.80
CA TYR A 226 12.46 19.64 -15.80
C TYR A 226 11.87 19.69 -14.37
N PHE A 227 12.59 19.17 -13.37
CA PHE A 227 12.14 19.08 -11.98
C PHE A 227 12.64 20.27 -11.17
N THR A 228 11.85 21.33 -11.15
CA THR A 228 12.22 22.57 -10.47
C THR A 228 11.84 22.56 -8.99
N ASN A 229 10.99 21.63 -8.54
CA ASN A 229 10.54 21.62 -7.16
C ASN A 229 11.39 20.74 -6.24
N GLU A 230 11.67 21.23 -5.03
CA GLU A 230 12.42 20.52 -4.01
C GLU A 230 11.85 19.13 -3.68
N LEU A 231 10.53 18.94 -3.62
CA LEU A 231 9.95 17.61 -3.33
C LEU A 231 10.27 16.57 -4.41
N GLU A 232 10.31 17.01 -5.67
CA GLU A 232 10.64 16.14 -6.80
C GLU A 232 12.08 15.69 -6.67
N LYS A 233 12.99 16.64 -6.43
CA LYS A 233 14.42 16.38 -6.27
C LYS A 233 14.71 15.47 -5.07
N TYR A 234 14.09 15.73 -3.93
CA TYR A 234 14.23 14.92 -2.71
C TYR A 234 13.77 13.48 -2.94
N TYR A 235 12.64 13.32 -3.64
CA TYR A 235 12.12 12.00 -3.97
C TYR A 235 13.01 11.22 -4.92
N LEU A 236 13.54 11.87 -5.97
CA LEU A 236 14.46 11.23 -6.91
C LEU A 236 15.73 10.71 -6.22
N ILE A 237 16.28 11.47 -5.26
CA ILE A 237 17.44 11.07 -4.47
C ILE A 237 17.10 9.90 -3.53
N ASP A 238 15.98 9.95 -2.81
CA ASP A 238 15.59 8.84 -1.92
C ASP A 238 15.32 7.55 -2.68
N ILE A 239 14.69 7.63 -3.86
CA ILE A 239 14.45 6.46 -4.71
C ILE A 239 15.76 5.89 -5.25
N ALA A 240 16.72 6.74 -5.62
CA ALA A 240 18.07 6.31 -5.96
C ALA A 240 18.75 5.60 -4.78
N GLY A 241 18.69 6.18 -3.58
CA GLY A 241 19.26 5.60 -2.36
C GLY A 241 18.64 4.25 -2.02
N MET A 242 17.33 4.09 -2.21
CA MET A 242 16.64 2.82 -2.03
C MET A 242 17.11 1.75 -3.04
N ALA A 243 17.31 2.13 -4.30
CA ALA A 243 17.81 1.22 -5.34
C ALA A 243 19.28 0.81 -5.10
N LEU A 244 20.08 1.71 -4.52
CA LEU A 244 21.49 1.46 -4.23
C LEU A 244 21.74 0.73 -2.92
N TRP A 245 20.78 0.67 -2.00
CA TRP A 245 21.00 0.04 -0.70
C TRP A 245 21.41 -1.45 -0.84
N SER A 246 22.51 -1.85 -0.18
CA SER A 246 23.02 -3.23 -0.16
C SER A 246 23.35 -3.71 1.25
N ASP A 247 22.48 -4.51 1.87
CA ASP A 247 22.73 -5.17 3.17
C ASP A 247 23.41 -4.30 4.26
N GLY A 248 23.05 -3.01 4.30
CA GLY A 248 23.54 -2.04 5.28
C GLY A 248 24.94 -1.46 5.00
N LYS A 249 25.52 -1.70 3.83
CA LYS A 249 26.77 -1.10 3.37
C LYS A 249 26.54 -0.44 2.02
N ILE A 250 26.71 0.88 1.96
CA ILE A 250 26.78 1.61 0.69
C ILE A 250 28.24 1.71 0.29
N GLU A 251 28.57 1.26 -0.92
CA GLU A 251 29.92 1.34 -1.49
C GLU A 251 30.25 2.78 -1.91
N ASN A 252 31.55 3.14 -1.97
CA ASN A 252 31.95 4.52 -2.31
C ASN A 252 31.42 4.98 -3.68
N ASP A 253 31.32 4.09 -4.66
CA ASP A 253 30.80 4.40 -5.99
C ASP A 253 29.29 4.69 -5.95
N GLU A 254 28.56 4.03 -5.05
CA GLU A 254 27.13 4.27 -4.81
C GLU A 254 26.91 5.61 -4.10
N ILE A 255 27.76 5.97 -3.12
CA ILE A 255 27.78 7.30 -2.48
C ILE A 255 28.07 8.37 -3.53
N TYR A 256 29.11 8.18 -4.34
CA TYR A 256 29.51 9.12 -5.40
C TYR A 256 28.37 9.36 -6.40
N PHE A 257 27.64 8.32 -6.79
CA PHE A 257 26.46 8.47 -7.63
C PHE A 257 25.39 9.36 -7.00
N LEU A 258 25.07 9.15 -5.72
CA LEU A 258 24.05 9.96 -5.03
C LEU A 258 24.44 11.43 -4.93
N HIS A 259 25.71 11.73 -4.67
CA HIS A 259 26.21 13.11 -4.66
C HIS A 259 26.19 13.72 -6.07
N THR A 260 26.56 12.96 -7.10
CA THR A 260 26.48 13.42 -8.51
C THR A 260 25.03 13.71 -8.91
N LEU A 261 24.09 12.85 -8.50
CA LEU A 261 22.66 13.07 -8.70
C LEU A 261 22.17 14.32 -7.98
N ALA A 262 22.59 14.54 -6.74
CA ALA A 262 22.21 15.70 -5.96
C ALA A 262 22.79 17.00 -6.54
N GLU A 263 24.04 16.99 -7.00
CA GLU A 263 24.66 18.13 -7.69
C GLU A 263 23.86 18.52 -8.93
N ALA A 264 23.51 17.54 -9.78
CA ALA A 264 22.69 17.77 -10.97
C ALA A 264 21.28 18.29 -10.64
N LEU A 265 20.72 17.95 -9.47
CA LEU A 265 19.44 18.44 -8.98
C LEU A 265 19.57 19.76 -8.17
N SER A 266 20.78 20.25 -7.95
CA SER A 266 21.08 21.38 -7.06
C SER A 266 20.58 21.16 -5.62
N VAL A 267 20.80 19.96 -5.08
CA VAL A 267 20.46 19.57 -3.69
C VAL A 267 21.73 19.49 -2.85
N SER A 268 21.65 19.95 -1.60
CA SER A 268 22.81 19.98 -0.69
C SER A 268 23.34 18.59 -0.31
N ASP A 269 24.66 18.47 -0.14
CA ASP A 269 25.30 17.26 0.38
C ASP A 269 24.77 16.85 1.76
N SER A 270 24.37 17.82 2.61
CA SER A 270 23.75 17.52 3.90
C SER A 270 22.46 16.72 3.75
N PHE A 271 21.65 17.02 2.73
CA PHE A 271 20.45 16.25 2.45
C PHE A 271 20.78 14.83 1.99
N VAL A 272 21.80 14.67 1.13
CA VAL A 272 22.25 13.35 0.64
C VAL A 272 22.69 12.46 1.80
N ASN A 273 23.54 12.98 2.68
CA ASN A 273 24.00 12.25 3.86
C ASN A 273 22.83 11.83 4.77
N GLN A 274 21.86 12.73 4.95
CA GLN A 274 20.66 12.42 5.73
C GLN A 274 19.76 11.39 5.03
N SER A 275 19.63 11.46 3.70
CA SER A 275 18.88 10.50 2.88
C SER A 275 19.49 9.10 2.99
N ILE A 276 20.82 8.98 2.87
CA ILE A 276 21.57 7.74 3.05
C ILE A 276 21.31 7.14 4.43
N SER A 277 21.51 7.93 5.49
CA SER A 277 21.29 7.47 6.88
C SER A 277 19.86 7.01 7.10
N ASN A 278 18.87 7.83 6.72
CA ASN A 278 17.46 7.51 6.92
C ASN A 278 17.04 6.24 6.17
N THR A 279 17.51 6.10 4.92
CA THR A 279 17.19 4.94 4.08
C THR A 279 17.79 3.68 4.69
N ASN A 280 19.05 3.75 5.13
CA ASN A 280 19.70 2.63 5.81
C ASN A 280 18.98 2.24 7.11
N ASP A 281 18.65 3.21 7.96
CA ASP A 281 17.98 2.98 9.23
C ASP A 281 16.58 2.38 9.03
N PHE A 282 15.82 2.93 8.08
CA PHE A 282 14.49 2.46 7.74
C PHE A 282 14.52 1.02 7.23
N ILE A 283 15.32 0.74 6.20
CA ILE A 283 15.40 -0.60 5.60
C ILE A 283 15.92 -1.61 6.63
N THR A 284 16.99 -1.29 7.36
CA THR A 284 17.56 -2.20 8.37
C THR A 284 16.54 -2.57 9.45
N LYS A 285 15.78 -1.57 9.93
CA LYS A 285 14.77 -1.76 10.97
C LYS A 285 13.56 -2.57 10.49
N HIS A 286 13.10 -2.33 9.26
CA HIS A 286 11.86 -2.90 8.74
C HIS A 286 12.06 -4.03 7.72
N LYS A 287 13.31 -4.47 7.46
CA LYS A 287 13.67 -5.48 6.45
C LYS A 287 12.79 -6.72 6.47
N LYS A 288 12.47 -7.24 7.66
CA LYS A 288 11.65 -8.47 7.86
C LYS A 288 10.16 -8.31 7.52
N GLU A 289 9.66 -7.08 7.45
CA GLU A 289 8.25 -6.76 7.22
C GLU A 289 8.00 -6.27 5.78
N ILE A 290 9.05 -5.74 5.15
CA ILE A 290 9.03 -5.27 3.78
C ILE A 290 8.91 -6.47 2.81
N PRO A 291 7.84 -6.56 2.00
CA PRO A 291 7.59 -7.72 1.11
C PRO A 291 8.75 -8.08 0.18
N TYR A 292 9.34 -7.07 -0.45
CA TYR A 292 10.37 -7.28 -1.48
C TYR A 292 11.74 -7.63 -0.91
N PHE A 293 11.98 -7.48 0.41
CA PHE A 293 13.19 -8.00 1.07
C PHE A 293 13.02 -9.43 1.61
N ASN A 294 11.82 -10.01 1.57
CA ASN A 294 11.58 -11.33 2.13
C ASN A 294 11.23 -12.39 1.09
N TYR A 295 11.15 -12.03 -0.20
CA TYR A 295 10.68 -12.89 -1.29
C TYR A 295 11.70 -13.99 -1.67
N SER A 296 11.79 -15.00 -0.80
CA SER A 296 12.70 -16.14 -0.96
C SER A 296 11.98 -17.38 -1.51
N ASN A 297 10.64 -17.46 -1.40
CA ASN A 297 9.85 -18.55 -1.99
C ASN A 297 8.40 -18.13 -2.34
N PRO A 298 8.07 -17.92 -3.63
CA PRO A 298 6.75 -17.48 -4.09
C PRO A 298 5.57 -18.31 -3.57
N VAL A 299 5.74 -19.63 -3.45
CA VAL A 299 4.68 -20.57 -3.03
C VAL A 299 4.44 -20.44 -1.52
N LYS A 300 5.52 -20.36 -0.73
CA LYS A 300 5.44 -20.15 0.71
C LYS A 300 4.79 -18.80 1.03
N HIS A 301 5.19 -17.72 0.34
CA HIS A 301 4.60 -16.40 0.55
C HIS A 301 3.13 -16.33 0.15
N PHE A 302 2.75 -16.96 -0.96
CA PHE A 302 1.35 -17.05 -1.33
C PHE A 302 0.55 -17.73 -0.21
N TYR A 303 1.04 -18.85 0.33
CA TYR A 303 0.36 -19.57 1.42
C TYR A 303 0.30 -18.74 2.71
N ASP A 304 1.41 -18.12 3.13
CA ASP A 304 1.50 -17.32 4.35
C ASP A 304 0.57 -16.10 4.28
N GLN A 305 0.59 -15.37 3.16
CA GLN A 305 -0.24 -14.18 2.97
C GLN A 305 -1.72 -14.54 2.80
N THR A 306 -2.02 -15.61 2.07
CA THR A 306 -3.38 -16.12 1.94
C THR A 306 -3.93 -16.53 3.29
N THR A 307 -3.12 -17.21 4.11
CA THR A 307 -3.47 -17.57 5.50
C THR A 307 -3.73 -16.32 6.32
N GLN A 308 -2.82 -15.34 6.30
CA GLN A 308 -2.99 -14.08 7.03
C GLN A 308 -4.25 -13.32 6.59
N SER A 309 -4.56 -13.35 5.30
CA SER A 309 -5.76 -12.71 4.75
C SER A 309 -7.02 -13.39 5.25
N VAL A 310 -7.07 -14.72 5.20
CA VAL A 310 -8.16 -15.53 5.76
C VAL A 310 -8.33 -15.26 7.24
N VAL A 311 -7.24 -15.26 8.01
CA VAL A 311 -7.26 -14.97 9.45
C VAL A 311 -7.80 -13.58 9.73
N THR A 312 -7.40 -12.58 8.95
CA THR A 312 -7.87 -11.20 9.08
C THR A 312 -9.38 -11.10 8.79
N LEU A 313 -9.85 -11.74 7.71
CA LEU A 313 -11.27 -11.79 7.35
C LEU A 313 -12.11 -12.47 8.44
N ILE A 314 -11.63 -13.59 8.97
CA ILE A 314 -12.28 -14.34 10.05
C ILE A 314 -12.34 -13.49 11.32
N SER A 315 -11.21 -12.90 11.73
CA SER A 315 -11.10 -12.09 12.94
C SER A 315 -12.06 -10.89 12.92
N ARG A 316 -12.12 -10.18 11.79
CA ARG A 316 -13.06 -9.05 11.59
C ARG A 316 -14.52 -9.45 11.69
N ASN A 317 -14.85 -10.67 11.27
CA ASN A 317 -16.22 -11.18 11.27
C ASN A 317 -16.50 -12.12 12.45
N LYS A 318 -15.59 -12.21 13.44
CA LYS A 318 -15.66 -13.16 14.56
C LYS A 318 -17.04 -13.17 15.24
N ASN A 319 -17.54 -12.00 15.63
CA ASN A 319 -18.82 -11.91 16.36
C ASN A 319 -20.00 -12.42 15.52
N ARG A 320 -20.00 -12.12 14.22
CA ARG A 320 -21.03 -12.58 13.30
C ARG A 320 -20.90 -14.08 13.04
N LEU A 321 -19.69 -14.57 12.78
CA LEU A 321 -19.39 -15.98 12.60
C LEU A 321 -19.83 -16.81 13.80
N ILE A 322 -19.47 -16.40 15.03
CA ILE A 322 -19.87 -17.08 16.26
C ILE A 322 -21.39 -17.14 16.37
N LYS A 323 -22.08 -16.01 16.12
CA LYS A 323 -23.54 -15.96 16.19
C LYS A 323 -24.20 -16.97 15.23
N GLU A 324 -23.75 -17.03 13.98
CA GLU A 324 -24.27 -17.96 12.98
C GLU A 324 -23.92 -19.43 13.30
N ILE A 325 -22.71 -19.70 13.81
CA ILE A 325 -22.28 -21.05 14.21
C ILE A 325 -23.12 -21.55 15.39
N VAL A 326 -23.35 -20.73 16.41
CA VAL A 326 -24.15 -21.09 17.59
C VAL A 326 -25.61 -21.39 17.21
N GLN A 327 -26.15 -20.73 16.19
CA GLN A 327 -27.49 -21.03 15.68
C GLN A 327 -27.56 -22.39 14.96
N SER A 328 -26.44 -22.89 14.44
CA SER A 328 -26.35 -24.22 13.83
C SER A 328 -25.92 -25.28 14.85
N LYS A 329 -26.91 -25.87 15.54
CA LYS A 329 -26.68 -26.93 16.55
C LYS A 329 -25.85 -28.11 16.02
N GLU A 330 -26.09 -28.55 14.78
CA GLU A 330 -25.34 -29.66 14.17
C GLU A 330 -23.87 -29.27 13.91
N LEU A 331 -23.63 -28.08 13.37
CA LEU A 331 -22.27 -27.59 13.10
C LEU A 331 -21.47 -27.47 14.40
N MET A 332 -22.10 -26.96 15.47
CA MET A 332 -21.46 -26.88 16.78
C MET A 332 -20.99 -28.24 17.29
N VAL A 333 -21.83 -29.26 17.19
CA VAL A 333 -21.47 -30.62 17.65
C VAL A 333 -20.32 -31.18 16.83
N LEU A 334 -20.35 -31.00 15.50
CA LEU A 334 -19.28 -31.48 14.62
C LEU A 334 -17.95 -30.75 14.87
N LEU A 335 -17.98 -29.43 15.13
CA LEU A 335 -16.80 -28.67 15.50
C LEU A 335 -16.24 -29.13 16.85
N ALA A 336 -17.10 -29.40 17.84
CA ALA A 336 -16.67 -29.94 19.13
C ALA A 336 -16.10 -31.37 19.03
N TYR A 337 -16.61 -32.20 18.12
CA TYR A 337 -15.98 -33.50 17.85
C TYR A 337 -14.61 -33.35 17.18
N SER A 338 -14.45 -32.38 16.28
CA SER A 338 -13.17 -32.14 15.59
C SER A 338 -12.03 -31.69 16.51
N THR A 339 -12.33 -31.21 17.73
CA THR A 339 -11.29 -30.90 18.73
C THR A 339 -10.86 -32.12 19.54
N ARG A 340 -11.61 -33.22 19.50
CA ARG A 340 -11.38 -34.43 20.32
C ARG A 340 -11.00 -35.67 19.51
N ARG A 341 -11.48 -35.75 18.26
CA ARG A 341 -11.21 -36.86 17.35
C ARG A 341 -11.25 -36.37 15.91
N ASP A 342 -10.65 -37.15 15.03
CA ASP A 342 -10.83 -36.95 13.60
C ASP A 342 -12.28 -37.20 13.19
N LEU A 343 -12.80 -36.29 12.36
CA LEU A 343 -14.09 -36.43 11.71
C LEU A 343 -14.00 -37.42 10.56
N ASP A 344 -15.05 -38.22 10.36
CA ASP A 344 -15.14 -39.09 9.19
C ASP A 344 -15.45 -38.30 7.90
N GLU A 345 -15.39 -38.97 6.74
CA GLU A 345 -15.62 -38.31 5.45
C GLU A 345 -17.03 -37.73 5.28
N LYS A 346 -18.05 -38.29 5.93
CA LYS A 346 -19.42 -37.75 5.89
C LYS A 346 -19.53 -36.52 6.78
N GLU A 347 -18.94 -36.55 7.96
CA GLU A 347 -18.87 -35.43 8.91
C GLU A 347 -18.10 -34.25 8.33
N LYS A 348 -16.92 -34.48 7.74
CA LYS A 348 -16.13 -33.45 7.05
C LYS A 348 -16.93 -32.77 5.93
N LYS A 349 -17.68 -33.54 5.14
CA LYS A 349 -18.56 -32.99 4.08
C LYS A 349 -19.67 -32.11 4.66
N LYS A 350 -20.27 -32.51 5.79
CA LYS A 350 -21.30 -31.72 6.48
C LYS A 350 -20.74 -30.41 7.03
N VAL A 351 -19.60 -30.46 7.73
CA VAL A 351 -18.90 -29.25 8.24
C VAL A 351 -18.59 -28.30 7.10
N LYS A 352 -17.99 -28.81 6.02
CA LYS A 352 -17.69 -28.01 4.81
C LYS A 352 -18.93 -27.34 4.25
N LYS A 353 -20.03 -28.08 4.07
CA LYS A 353 -21.28 -27.53 3.53
C LYS A 353 -21.84 -26.42 4.42
N GLN A 354 -21.95 -26.66 5.73
CA GLN A 354 -22.54 -25.71 6.68
C GLN A 354 -21.70 -24.44 6.84
N LEU A 355 -20.36 -24.57 6.84
CA LEU A 355 -19.47 -23.41 6.85
C LEU A 355 -19.60 -22.55 5.60
N LEU A 356 -19.76 -23.16 4.42
CA LEU A 356 -19.98 -22.41 3.19
C LEU A 356 -21.35 -21.70 3.21
N GLU A 357 -22.39 -22.30 3.78
CA GLU A 357 -23.67 -21.61 3.98
C GLU A 357 -23.52 -20.38 4.89
N ILE A 358 -22.77 -20.49 5.98
CA ILE A 358 -22.46 -19.32 6.84
C ILE A 358 -21.67 -18.27 6.06
N CYS A 359 -20.68 -18.66 5.26
CA CYS A 359 -19.90 -17.73 4.44
C CYS A 359 -20.77 -16.96 3.43
N LYS A 360 -21.85 -17.55 2.90
CA LYS A 360 -22.81 -16.84 2.02
C LYS A 360 -23.51 -15.68 2.72
N THR A 361 -23.71 -15.77 4.03
CA THR A 361 -24.38 -14.71 4.80
C THR A 361 -23.47 -13.51 5.04
N VAL A 362 -22.14 -13.69 4.98
CA VAL A 362 -21.16 -12.65 5.30
C VAL A 362 -20.44 -12.21 4.03
N PRO A 363 -20.72 -11.01 3.47
CA PRO A 363 -20.18 -10.60 2.17
C PRO A 363 -18.66 -10.70 2.05
N SER A 364 -17.90 -10.34 3.09
CA SER A 364 -16.43 -10.42 3.09
C SER A 364 -15.87 -11.85 3.12
N LEU A 365 -16.70 -12.85 3.44
CA LEU A 365 -16.34 -14.28 3.39
C LEU A 365 -16.83 -14.95 2.10
N ALA A 366 -17.44 -14.19 1.17
CA ALA A 366 -17.85 -14.74 -0.12
C ALA A 366 -16.67 -15.28 -0.95
N ILE A 367 -15.43 -14.88 -0.65
CA ILE A 367 -14.20 -15.42 -1.27
C ILE A 367 -14.09 -16.94 -1.16
N PHE A 368 -14.62 -17.55 -0.08
CA PHE A 368 -14.63 -19.01 0.10
C PHE A 368 -15.58 -19.73 -0.88
N LEU A 369 -16.47 -18.99 -1.54
CA LEU A 369 -17.45 -19.51 -2.50
C LEU A 369 -16.95 -19.42 -3.95
N LEU A 370 -15.89 -18.64 -4.21
CA LEU A 370 -15.31 -18.47 -5.53
C LEU A 370 -14.58 -19.77 -5.99
N PRO A 371 -14.43 -20.01 -7.30
CA PRO A 371 -13.60 -21.10 -7.81
C PRO A 371 -12.18 -21.02 -7.22
N GLY A 372 -11.74 -22.06 -6.52
CA GLY A 372 -10.46 -22.09 -5.78
C GLY A 372 -10.58 -21.73 -4.28
N GLY A 373 -11.67 -21.10 -3.84
CA GLY A 373 -11.93 -20.76 -2.43
C GLY A 373 -12.03 -21.99 -1.51
N SER A 374 -12.30 -23.17 -2.07
CA SER A 374 -12.26 -24.43 -1.33
C SER A 374 -10.87 -24.80 -0.80
N LEU A 375 -9.78 -24.26 -1.38
CA LEU A 375 -8.42 -24.41 -0.87
C LEU A 375 -8.18 -23.63 0.42
N LEU A 376 -8.98 -22.58 0.66
CA LEU A 376 -8.92 -21.75 1.86
C LEU A 376 -9.74 -22.33 3.01
N LEU A 377 -10.68 -23.21 2.69
CA LEU A 377 -11.60 -23.79 3.66
C LEU A 377 -10.92 -24.60 4.77
N PRO A 378 -9.86 -25.39 4.53
CA PRO A 378 -9.11 -26.05 5.61
C PRO A 378 -8.54 -25.06 6.63
N ILE A 379 -8.10 -23.88 6.19
CA ILE A 379 -7.58 -22.82 7.06
C ILE A 379 -8.74 -22.27 7.93
N LEU A 380 -9.90 -22.00 7.32
CA LEU A 380 -11.11 -21.58 8.05
C LEU A 380 -11.51 -22.61 9.12
N ILE A 381 -11.57 -23.89 8.76
CA ILE A 381 -11.91 -24.98 9.68
C ILE A 381 -10.92 -25.04 10.86
N LYS A 382 -9.62 -24.88 10.60
CA LYS A 382 -8.59 -24.87 11.64
C LYS A 382 -8.69 -23.65 12.58
N PHE A 383 -9.14 -22.50 12.08
CA PHE A 383 -9.23 -21.26 12.86
C PHE A 383 -10.53 -21.11 13.65
N ILE A 384 -11.64 -21.70 13.23
CA ILE A 384 -12.92 -21.57 13.95
C ILE A 384 -12.86 -22.00 15.43
N PRO A 385 -12.21 -23.13 15.80
CA PRO A 385 -12.09 -23.55 17.18
C PRO A 385 -11.44 -22.49 18.10
N THR A 386 -10.50 -21.69 17.59
CA THR A 386 -9.83 -20.65 18.39
C THR A 386 -10.70 -19.41 18.63
N LEU A 387 -11.85 -19.31 17.95
CA LEU A 387 -12.79 -18.20 18.09
C LEU A 387 -13.89 -18.49 19.12
N LEU A 388 -14.17 -19.77 19.38
CA LEU A 388 -15.24 -20.21 20.28
C LEU A 388 -14.85 -19.90 21.74
N PRO A 389 -15.83 -19.61 22.63
CA PRO A 389 -15.56 -19.29 24.03
C PRO A 389 -14.76 -20.39 24.75
N THR A 390 -13.90 -20.00 25.70
CA THR A 390 -13.02 -20.92 26.46
C THR A 390 -13.77 -21.97 27.27
N ALA A 391 -15.03 -21.74 27.65
CA ALA A 391 -15.92 -22.74 28.24
C ALA A 391 -16.13 -23.99 27.35
N PHE A 392 -15.71 -23.93 26.07
CA PHE A 392 -15.69 -25.06 25.15
C PHE A 392 -14.29 -25.65 24.93
N ASN A 393 -13.24 -24.98 25.42
CA ASN A 393 -11.83 -25.38 25.38
C ASN A 393 -11.30 -25.90 26.73
N GLU A 394 -12.17 -26.14 27.73
CA GLU A 394 -11.79 -26.49 29.12
C GLU A 394 -10.90 -27.75 29.26
N ASN A 395 -10.68 -28.53 28.20
CA ASN A 395 -9.86 -29.75 28.26
C ASN A 395 -8.58 -29.71 27.41
N LEU A 396 -8.17 -28.57 26.84
CA LEU A 396 -6.89 -28.48 26.12
C LEU A 396 -5.67 -28.42 27.07
N ASP A 397 -5.87 -28.15 28.35
CA ASP A 397 -4.80 -28.04 29.37
C ASP A 397 -4.52 -29.36 30.12
N ASN A 398 -5.05 -30.49 29.64
CA ASN A 398 -4.88 -31.82 30.25
C ASN A 398 -4.22 -32.86 29.30
N GLU A 399 -3.19 -32.45 28.55
CA GLU A 399 -2.21 -33.39 27.94
C GLU A 399 -0.77 -32.96 28.20
#